data_AF-A0A556M9N7-F1
#
_entry.id   AF-A0A556M9N7-F1
#
_cell.length_a   1.000
_cell.length_b   1.000
_cell.length_c   1.000
_cell.angle_alpha   90.00
_cell.angle_beta   90.00
_cell.angle_gamma   90.00
#
_symmetry.space_group_name_H-M   'P 1'
#
loop_
_entity.id
_entity.type
_entity.pdbx_description
1 polymer ?
#
loop_
_entity_poly.entity_id
_entity_poly.type
_entity_poly.pdbx_seq_one_letter_code
_entity_poly.pdbx_strand_id
1 'polypeptide(L)' 'MSFDRDNYYSLTEIQVRFDLSPSNVGKLLDEHKPPVIENKMVYGTYYDLTAKYYLKEDIEKILRNSN' A
#
# COMPACT_ATOMS: atom_id res chain seq x y z
N MET A 1 -12.80 -3.36 13.47
CA MET A 1 -12.39 -4.11 12.26
C MET A 1 -10.94 -4.51 12.47
N SER A 2 -10.63 -5.80 12.56
CA SER A 2 -9.24 -6.26 12.74
C SER A 2 -8.45 -6.06 11.45
N PHE A 3 -7.23 -5.55 11.54
CA PHE A 3 -6.34 -5.37 10.39
C PHE A 3 -5.87 -6.74 9.89
N ASP A 4 -6.38 -7.17 8.74
CA ASP A 4 -5.98 -8.42 8.08
C ASP A 4 -4.92 -8.12 7.02
N ARG A 5 -3.63 -8.26 7.40
CA ARG A 5 -2.47 -7.93 6.57
C ARG A 5 -2.46 -8.66 5.23
N ASP A 6 -3.09 -9.83 5.13
CA ASP A 6 -3.09 -10.61 3.89
C ASP A 6 -3.99 -10.02 2.81
N ASN A 7 -4.83 -9.04 3.13
CA ASN A 7 -5.67 -8.33 2.16
C ASN A 7 -5.09 -6.98 1.70
N TYR A 8 -3.89 -6.61 2.15
CA TYR A 8 -3.26 -5.33 1.81
C TYR A 8 -1.85 -5.48 1.24
N TYR A 9 -1.44 -4.52 0.42
CA TYR A 9 -0.06 -4.30 0.01
C TYR A 9 0.52 -3.09 0.73
N SER A 10 1.76 -3.22 1.20
CA SER A 10 2.62 -2.08 1.53
C SER A 10 3.13 -1.41 0.25
N LEU A 11 3.61 -0.16 0.38
CA LEU A 11 4.26 0.56 -0.74
C LEU A 11 5.38 -0.25 -1.40
N THR A 12 6.17 -0.96 -0.61
CA THR A 12 7.29 -1.77 -1.10
C THR A 12 6.78 -3.02 -1.85
N GLU A 13 5.72 -3.67 -1.35
CA GLU A 13 5.11 -4.82 -2.04
C GLU A 13 4.54 -4.41 -3.40
N ILE A 14 3.92 -3.23 -3.52
CA ILE A 14 3.42 -2.72 -4.81
C ILE A 14 4.58 -2.53 -5.80
N GLN A 15 5.68 -1.89 -5.35
CA GLN A 15 6.85 -1.64 -6.20
C GLN A 15 7.45 -2.95 -6.72
N VAL A 16 7.69 -3.91 -5.83
CA VAL A 16 8.36 -5.18 -6.19
C VAL A 16 7.44 -6.08 -7.01
N ARG A 17 6.16 -6.18 -6.65
CA ARG A 17 5.25 -7.15 -7.27
C ARG A 17 4.80 -6.75 -8.67
N PHE A 18 4.71 -5.44 -8.92
CA PHE A 18 4.26 -4.90 -10.20
C PHE A 18 5.39 -4.26 -11.02
N ASP A 19 6.65 -4.43 -10.57
CA ASP A 19 7.85 -3.87 -11.19
C ASP A 19 7.72 -2.36 -11.48
N LEU A 20 7.21 -1.62 -10.49
CA LEU A 20 6.95 -0.20 -10.60
C LEU A 20 8.05 0.61 -9.92
N SER A 21 8.53 1.64 -10.62
CA SER A 21 9.41 2.63 -10.00
C SER A 21 8.70 3.40 -8.88
N PRO A 22 9.42 3.92 -7.87
CA PRO A 22 8.82 4.71 -6.80
C PRO A 22 7.99 5.89 -7.31
N SER A 23 8.43 6.54 -8.40
CA SER A 23 7.72 7.65 -9.03
C SER A 23 6.41 7.21 -9.66
N ASN A 24 6.37 6.04 -10.31
CA ASN A 24 5.15 5.52 -10.93
C ASN A 24 4.14 5.07 -9.88
N VAL A 25 4.58 4.43 -8.79
CA VAL A 25 3.70 4.10 -7.67
C VAL A 25 3.11 5.37 -7.05
N GLY A 26 3.94 6.39 -6.82
CA GLY A 26 3.47 7.68 -6.31
C GLY A 26 2.38 8.31 -7.19
N LYS A 27 2.60 8.34 -8.51
CA LYS A 27 1.60 8.85 -9.47
C LYS A 27 0.31 8.03 -9.44
N LEU A 28 0.40 6.71 -9.46
CA LEU A 28 -0.75 5.82 -9.44
C LEU A 28 -1.61 6.01 -8.18
N LEU A 29 -0.95 6.14 -7.03
CA LEU A 29 -1.63 6.38 -5.75
C LEU A 29 -2.25 7.77 -5.68
N ASP A 30 -1.63 8.78 -6.28
CA ASP A 30 -2.17 10.15 -6.32
C ASP A 30 -3.36 10.29 -7.29
N GLU A 31 -3.29 9.60 -8.44
CA GLU A 31 -4.33 9.62 -9.47
C GLU A 31 -5.60 8.89 -9.03
N HIS A 32 -5.46 7.66 -8.51
CA HIS A 32 -6.60 6.81 -8.17
C HIS A 32 -7.04 6.91 -6.71
N LYS A 33 -6.20 7.47 -5.82
CA LYS A 33 -6.46 7.64 -4.38
C LYS A 33 -7.09 6.41 -3.73
N PRO A 34 -6.46 5.22 -3.85
CA PRO A 34 -7.03 3.99 -3.29
C PRO A 34 -7.16 4.08 -1.77
N PRO A 35 -8.11 3.36 -1.16
CA PRO A 35 -8.26 3.29 0.29
C PRO A 35 -6.96 2.87 0.97
N VAL A 36 -6.59 3.62 2.00
CA VAL A 36 -5.39 3.37 2.80
C VAL A 36 -5.76 3.09 4.25
N ILE A 37 -5.12 2.08 4.82
CA ILE A 37 -5.14 1.82 6.26
C ILE A 37 -3.76 2.14 6.82
N GLU A 38 -3.76 2.95 7.87
CA GLU A 38 -2.56 3.23 8.65
C GLU A 38 -2.51 2.26 9.83
N ASN A 39 -1.48 1.43 9.87
CA ASN A 39 -1.24 0.53 10.98
C ASN A 39 -0.03 1.01 11.77
N LYS A 40 -0.22 1.27 13.06
CA LYS A 40 0.86 1.65 13.97
C LYS A 40 1.57 0.39 14.45
N MET A 41 2.82 0.25 14.09
CA MET A 41 3.72 -0.79 14.59
C MET A 41 4.58 -0.21 15.69
N VAL A 42 4.45 -0.77 16.89
CA VAL A 42 5.25 -0.39 18.05
C VAL A 42 6.52 -1.26 18.05
N TYR A 43 7.68 -0.64 17.88
CA TYR A 43 8.98 -1.30 18.00
C TYR A 43 9.63 -0.90 19.33
N GLY A 44 9.49 -1.78 20.34
CA GLY A 44 10.00 -1.54 21.68
C GLY A 44 9.26 -0.40 22.39
N THR A 45 9.92 0.27 23.33
CA THR A 45 9.30 1.30 24.19
C THR A 45 9.35 2.72 23.62
N TYR A 46 10.04 2.93 22.48
CA TYR A 46 10.44 4.27 22.04
C TYR A 46 10.14 4.61 20.57
N TYR A 47 9.74 3.63 19.74
CA TYR A 47 9.55 3.86 18.31
C TYR A 47 8.18 3.37 17.84
N ASP A 48 7.28 4.32 17.59
CA ASP A 48 6.02 4.09 16.87
C ASP A 48 6.23 4.38 15.39
N LEU A 49 6.13 3.35 14.55
CA LEU A 49 6.16 3.47 13.10
C LEU A 49 4.75 3.31 12.54
N THR A 50 4.23 4.35 11.88
CA THR A 50 2.96 4.25 11.14
C THR A 50 3.25 3.77 9.73
N ALA A 51 2.84 2.54 9.42
CA ALA A 51 2.96 1.95 8.08
C ALA A 51 1.63 2.09 7.33
N LYS A 52 1.72 2.44 6.04
CA LYS A 52 0.58 2.59 5.14
C LYS A 52 0.37 1.32 4.32
N TYR A 53 -0.88 0.86 4.28
CA TYR A 53 -1.31 -0.36 3.60
C TYR A 53 -2.48 -0.04 2.67
N TYR A 54 -2.43 -0.55 1.45
CA TYR A 54 -3.42 -0.34 0.39
C TYR A 54 -4.14 -1.63 0.08
N LEU A 55 -5.45 -1.58 -0.16
CA LEU A 55 -6.23 -2.78 -0.42
C LEU A 55 -5.75 -3.48 -1.71
N LYS A 56 -5.46 -4.78 -1.64
CA LYS A 56 -4.91 -5.54 -2.78
C LYS A 56 -5.82 -5.46 -4.01
N GLU A 57 -7.12 -5.68 -3.81
CA GLU A 57 -8.10 -5.69 -4.90
C GLU A 57 -8.15 -4.36 -5.65
N ASP A 58 -8.05 -3.23 -4.94
CA ASP A 58 -8.10 -1.91 -5.58
C ASP A 58 -6.82 -1.63 -6.37
N ILE A 59 -5.65 -1.93 -5.80
CA ILE A 59 -4.38 -1.79 -6.51
C ILE A 59 -4.36 -2.65 -7.78
N GLU A 60 -4.81 -3.90 -7.69
CA GLU A 60 -4.87 -4.80 -8.84
C GLU A 60 -5.88 -4.34 -9.90
N LYS A 61 -7.04 -3.82 -9.49
CA LYS A 61 -8.03 -3.24 -10.42
C LYS A 61 -7.48 -2.01 -11.14
N ILE A 62 -6.81 -1.11 -10.41
CA ILE A 62 -6.18 0.08 -10.97
C ILE A 62 -5.17 -0.33 -12.04
N LEU A 63 -4.25 -1.24 -11.71
CA LEU A 63 -3.20 -1.69 -12.61
C LEU A 63 -3.73 -2.45 -13.83
N ARG A 64 -4.84 -3.18 -13.69
CA ARG A 64 -5.50 -3.82 -14.83
C ARG A 64 -6.18 -2.84 -15.78
N ASN A 65 -6.68 -1.71 -15.27
CA ASN A 65 -7.36 -0.68 -16.08
C ASN A 65 -6.38 0.31 -16.72
N SER A 66 -5.14 0.41 -16.22
CA SER A 66 -4.08 1.24 -16.81
C SER A 66 -3.35 0.58 -17.99
N ASN A 67 -3.69 -0.68 -18.33
CA ASN A 67 -3.11 -1.47 -19.42
C ASN A 67 -4.16 -1.74 -20.50
#